data_AF-A0A409XMB3-F1
#
_entry.id   AF-A0A409XMB3-F1
#
_cell.length_a   1.000
_cell.length_b   1.000
_cell.length_c   1.000
_cell.angle_alpha   90.00
_cell.angle_beta   90.00
_cell.angle_gamma   90.00
#
_symmetry.space_group_name_H-M   'P 1'
#
loop_
_entity.id
_entity.type
_entity.pdbx_description
1 polymer ?
#
loop_
_entity_poly.entity_id
_entity_poly.type
_entity_poly.pdbx_seq_one_letter_code
_entity_poly.pdbx_strand_id
1 'polypeptide(L)'
;LELIGWTYEKLVNPSKLSTSLPGLRKLLDALNDGTCKFIKLTTAQLLQHCQDHKKAIKDGSLPAPKKRQPRKDIGTKRPRATDDKENEAPASKKSRCAVSKSKSTIQEVEPKSKEVVGSDLETDIK
;
A
#
# COMPACT_ATOMS: atom_id res chain seq x y z
N LEU A 1 -7.79 -3.92 5.78
CA LEU A 1 -8.26 -3.51 7.13
C LEU A 1 -8.59 -2.03 7.04
N GLU A 2 -9.69 -1.62 7.62
CA GLU A 2 -10.10 -0.21 7.69
C GLU A 2 -10.39 0.14 9.16
N LEU A 3 -9.98 1.33 9.58
CA LEU A 3 -10.24 1.85 10.93
C LEU A 3 -11.46 2.75 10.85
N ILE A 4 -12.52 2.38 11.57
CA ILE A 4 -13.76 3.15 11.65
C ILE A 4 -13.85 3.80 13.02
N GLY A 5 -14.45 5.00 13.09
CA GLY A 5 -14.78 5.67 14.36
C GLY A 5 -13.58 6.26 15.09
N TRP A 6 -12.48 6.53 14.38
CA TRP A 6 -11.33 7.21 14.98
C TRP A 6 -11.69 8.66 15.35
N THR A 7 -11.46 9.05 16.60
CA THR A 7 -11.94 10.32 17.15
C THR A 7 -11.03 11.52 16.84
N TYR A 8 -9.81 11.27 16.38
CA TYR A 8 -8.83 12.32 16.09
C TYR A 8 -8.66 12.53 14.59
N GLU A 9 -8.32 13.75 14.17
CA GLU A 9 -8.11 14.07 12.75
C GLU A 9 -6.98 13.27 12.09
N LYS A 10 -5.97 12.91 12.89
CA LYS A 10 -4.77 12.22 12.41
C LYS A 10 -4.53 10.96 13.21
N LEU A 11 -4.08 9.93 12.52
CA LEU A 11 -3.58 8.73 13.16
C LEU A 11 -2.11 8.97 13.56
N VAL A 12 -1.89 9.29 14.83
CA VAL A 12 -0.57 9.64 15.38
C VAL A 12 -0.21 8.66 16.49
N ASN A 13 1.08 8.57 16.82
CA ASN A 13 1.55 7.84 18.00
C ASN A 13 0.77 8.35 19.24
N PRO A 14 0.26 7.46 20.13
CA PRO A 14 -0.47 7.85 21.33
C PRO A 14 0.26 8.88 22.20
N SER A 15 1.60 8.84 22.29
CA SER A 15 2.37 9.83 23.07
C SER A 15 2.37 11.23 22.46
N LYS A 16 2.04 11.35 21.17
CA LYS A 16 1.87 12.62 20.44
C LYS A 16 0.41 13.06 20.35
N LEU A 17 -0.53 12.27 20.84
CA LEU A 17 -1.91 12.73 20.98
C LEU A 17 -1.96 13.84 22.02
N SER A 18 -2.96 14.71 21.91
CA SER A 18 -3.14 15.76 22.91
C SER A 18 -3.31 15.11 24.29
N THR A 19 -2.60 15.62 25.29
CA THR A 19 -2.81 15.24 26.71
C THR A 19 -4.11 15.80 27.28
N SER A 20 -4.95 16.42 26.43
CA SER A 20 -6.25 16.91 26.85
C SER A 20 -7.15 15.74 27.29
N LEU A 21 -7.55 15.76 28.56
CA LEU A 21 -8.46 14.77 29.14
C LEU A 21 -9.75 14.56 28.33
N PRO A 22 -10.40 15.60 27.75
CA PRO A 22 -11.63 15.40 26.98
C PRO A 22 -11.42 14.53 25.73
N GLY A 23 -10.30 14.68 25.01
CA GLY A 23 -10.04 13.89 23.80
C GLY A 23 -9.82 12.42 24.13
N LEU A 24 -9.06 12.15 25.19
CA LEU A 24 -8.76 10.78 25.64
C LEU A 24 -10.00 10.06 26.15
N ARG A 25 -10.87 10.76 26.89
CA ARG A 25 -12.17 10.21 27.32
C ARG A 25 -13.03 9.82 26.13
N LYS A 26 -13.19 10.71 25.14
CA LYS A 26 -13.94 10.40 23.91
C LYS A 26 -13.39 9.19 23.17
N LEU A 27 -12.06 9.06 23.08
CA LEU A 27 -11.44 7.89 22.46
C LEU A 27 -11.74 6.62 23.26
N LEU A 28 -11.63 6.68 24.58
CA LEU A 28 -11.93 5.54 25.46
C LEU A 28 -13.40 5.11 25.34
N ASP A 29 -14.32 6.06 25.38
CA ASP A 29 -15.76 5.82 25.23
C ASP A 29 -16.05 5.19 23.86
N ALA A 30 -15.46 5.72 22.78
CA ALA A 30 -15.63 5.16 21.44
C ALA A 30 -15.10 3.72 21.30
N LEU A 31 -14.03 3.38 22.02
CA LEU A 31 -13.51 2.02 22.07
C LEU A 31 -14.43 1.08 22.86
N ASN A 32 -14.94 1.54 24.01
CA ASN A 32 -15.85 0.76 24.86
C ASN A 32 -17.20 0.52 24.18
N ASP A 33 -17.75 1.53 23.51
CA ASP A 33 -19.01 1.44 22.76
C ASP A 33 -18.86 0.62 21.47
N GLY A 34 -17.62 0.31 21.05
CA GLY A 34 -17.31 -0.41 19.82
C GLY A 34 -17.58 0.41 18.54
N THR A 35 -17.67 1.73 18.67
CA THR A 35 -17.77 2.66 17.54
C THR A 35 -16.41 2.84 16.87
N CYS A 36 -15.32 2.80 17.65
CA CYS A 36 -13.94 2.78 17.15
C CYS A 36 -13.43 1.33 17.02
N LYS A 37 -13.26 0.82 15.79
CA LYS A 37 -12.80 -0.56 15.55
C LYS A 37 -12.14 -0.77 14.19
N PHE A 38 -11.37 -1.84 14.10
CA PHE A 38 -10.81 -2.30 12.83
C PHE A 38 -11.74 -3.32 12.18
N ILE A 39 -12.13 -3.05 10.93
CA ILE A 39 -12.92 -3.97 10.12
C ILE A 39 -12.05 -4.64 9.07
N LYS A 40 -12.24 -5.95 8.92
CA LYS A 40 -11.67 -6.74 7.82
C LYS A 40 -12.49 -6.50 6.56
N LEU A 41 -11.94 -5.70 5.66
CA LEU A 41 -12.46 -5.57 4.31
C LEU A 41 -12.22 -6.86 3.52
N THR A 42 -13.21 -7.23 2.70
CA THR A 42 -13.04 -8.28 1.69
C THR A 42 -12.11 -7.79 0.57
N THR A 43 -11.64 -8.72 -0.26
CA THR A 43 -10.76 -8.40 -1.40
C THR A 43 -11.42 -7.42 -2.38
N ALA A 44 -12.71 -7.60 -2.66
CA ALA A 44 -13.49 -6.71 -3.52
C ALA A 44 -13.59 -5.28 -2.96
N GLN A 45 -13.91 -5.15 -1.67
CA GLN A 45 -13.98 -3.86 -0.98
C GLN A 45 -12.62 -3.16 -0.95
N LEU A 46 -11.53 -3.91 -0.74
CA LEU A 46 -10.18 -3.37 -0.75
C LEU A 46 -9.81 -2.80 -2.11
N LEU A 47 -10.16 -3.50 -3.20
CA LEU A 47 -9.93 -3.00 -4.56
C LEU A 47 -10.70 -1.70 -4.82
N GLN A 48 -11.97 -1.66 -4.43
CA GLN A 48 -12.81 -0.47 -4.57
C GLN A 48 -12.23 0.72 -3.79
N HIS A 49 -11.89 0.51 -2.51
CA HIS A 49 -11.26 1.52 -1.67
C HIS A 49 -9.95 2.03 -2.27
N CYS A 50 -9.12 1.15 -2.84
CA CYS A 50 -7.90 1.56 -3.54
C CYS A 50 -8.17 2.39 -4.79
N GLN A 51 -9.24 2.11 -5.54
CA GLN A 51 -9.62 2.91 -6.70
C GLN A 51 -10.14 4.28 -6.29
N ASP A 52 -11.01 4.35 -5.29
CA ASP A 52 -11.59 5.60 -4.81
C ASP A 52 -10.52 6.51 -4.21
N HIS A 53 -9.58 5.95 -3.45
CA HIS A 53 -8.42 6.70 -2.97
C HIS A 53 -7.53 7.24 -4.11
N LYS A 54 -7.33 6.46 -5.18
CA LYS A 54 -6.58 6.92 -6.37
C LYS A 54 -7.32 8.05 -7.11
N LYS A 55 -8.65 7.96 -7.21
CA LYS A 55 -9.48 9.03 -7.79
C LYS A 55 -9.37 10.29 -6.95
N ALA A 56 -9.56 10.20 -5.64
CA ALA A 56 -9.45 11.34 -4.73
C ALA A 56 -8.06 12.04 -4.77
N ILE A 57 -6.98 11.29 -5.01
CA ILE A 57 -5.65 11.88 -5.27
C ILE A 57 -5.62 12.62 -6.62
N LYS A 58 -6.17 12.02 -7.68
CA LYS A 58 -6.20 12.63 -9.03
C LYS A 58 -7.05 13.90 -9.05
N ASP A 59 -8.16 13.88 -8.33
CA ASP A 59 -9.09 15.01 -8.20
C ASP A 59 -8.53 16.11 -7.28
N GLY A 60 -7.41 15.85 -6.59
CA GLY A 60 -6.75 16.80 -5.69
C GLY A 60 -7.39 16.93 -4.30
N SER A 61 -8.42 16.13 -4.00
CA SER A 61 -9.06 16.08 -2.68
C SER A 61 -8.11 15.53 -1.60
N LEU A 62 -7.26 14.56 -1.96
CA LEU A 62 -6.22 14.02 -1.10
C LEU A 62 -4.82 14.42 -1.59
N PRO A 63 -3.90 14.75 -0.67
CA PRO A 63 -2.53 15.06 -1.05
C PRO A 63 -1.85 13.85 -1.68
N ALA A 64 -1.09 14.08 -2.76
CA ALA A 64 -0.34 13.03 -3.43
C ALA A 64 0.66 12.36 -2.47
N PRO A 65 0.81 11.02 -2.51
CA PRO A 65 1.73 10.32 -1.63
C PRO A 65 3.17 10.76 -1.89
N LYS A 66 3.87 11.14 -0.81
CA LYS A 66 5.30 11.49 -0.87
C LYS A 66 6.11 10.27 -1.31
N LYS A 67 6.81 10.39 -2.44
CA LYS A 67 7.78 9.37 -2.86
C LYS A 67 8.91 9.33 -1.82
N ARG A 68 9.15 8.16 -1.23
CA ARG A 68 10.30 7.96 -0.34
C ARG A 68 11.59 8.09 -1.15
N GLN A 69 12.57 8.79 -0.60
CA GLN A 69 13.90 8.84 -1.19
C GLN A 69 14.48 7.42 -1.25
N PRO A 70 15.16 7.05 -2.35
CA PRO A 70 15.85 5.77 -2.42
C PRO A 70 16.88 5.68 -1.29
N ARG A 71 17.07 4.48 -0.74
CA ARG A 71 18.10 4.28 0.27
C ARG A 71 19.48 4.39 -0.39
N LYS A 72 20.44 5.01 0.31
CA LYS A 72 21.81 5.20 -0.20
C LYS A 72 22.52 3.88 -0.52
N ASP A 73 22.18 2.82 0.21
CA ASP A 73 22.77 1.48 0.08
C ASP A 73 22.06 0.61 -0.98
N ILE A 74 21.13 1.17 -1.76
CA ILE A 74 20.44 0.41 -2.80
C ILE A 74 21.46 -0.08 -3.84
N GLY A 75 21.61 -1.40 -3.95
CA GLY A 75 22.57 -2.03 -4.86
C GLY A 75 24.01 -2.13 -4.34
N THR A 76 24.34 -1.61 -3.16
CA THR A 76 25.68 -1.76 -2.57
C THR A 76 25.87 -3.18 -2.04
N LYS A 77 26.93 -3.87 -2.48
CA LYS A 77 27.29 -5.19 -1.94
C LYS A 77 27.68 -5.04 -0.47
N ARG A 78 27.05 -5.81 0.42
CA ARG A 78 27.46 -5.88 1.82
C ARG A 78 28.87 -6.49 1.89
N PRO A 79 29.77 -5.97 2.74
CA PRO A 79 31.06 -6.61 2.96
C PRO A 79 30.81 -8.04 3.46
N ARG A 80 31.50 -9.00 2.85
CA ARG A 80 31.56 -10.37 3.38
C ARG A 80 32.54 -10.32 4.55
N ALA A 81 32.17 -10.89 5.69
CA ALA A 81 33.15 -11.16 6.74
C ALA A 81 34.22 -12.08 6.12
N THR A 82 35.46 -11.64 6.12
CA THR A 82 36.60 -12.49 5.83
C THR A 82 36.91 -13.25 7.11
N ASP A 83 36.61 -14.55 7.11
CA ASP A 83 37.00 -15.49 8.16
C ASP A 83 38.53 -15.68 8.11
N ASP A 84 39.28 -14.72 8.65
CA ASP A 84 40.69 -14.88 8.99
C ASP A 84 40.90 -14.43 10.44
N LYS A 85 40.28 -15.17 11.37
CA LYS A 85 40.90 -15.52 12.66
C LYS A 85 40.42 -16.90 13.05
N GLU A 86 41.39 -17.81 13.10
CA GLU A 86 41.36 -19.14 13.69
C GLU A 86 40.45 -19.20 14.94
N ASN A 87 39.28 -19.83 14.80
CA ASN A 87 38.66 -20.56 15.91
C ASN A 87 37.63 -21.56 15.37
N GLU A 88 37.60 -22.74 15.98
CA GLU A 88 36.91 -23.94 15.50
C GLU A 88 35.42 -23.76 15.18
N ALA A 89 34.96 -24.54 14.19
CA ALA A 89 33.55 -24.71 13.86
C ALA A 89 32.74 -25.32 15.05
N PRO A 90 31.39 -25.28 15.00
CA PRO A 90 30.77 -26.42 14.35
C PRO A 90 29.72 -26.06 13.30
N ALA A 91 29.58 -27.02 12.40
CA ALA A 91 28.89 -26.98 11.14
C ALA A 91 27.38 -26.73 11.18
N SER A 92 26.85 -26.53 9.96
CA SER A 92 25.45 -26.59 9.50
C SER A 92 24.78 -25.21 9.40
N LYS A 93 24.12 -24.82 8.30
CA LYS A 93 23.34 -25.61 7.34
C LYS A 93 23.43 -25.03 5.92
N LYS A 94 23.47 -25.94 4.95
CA LYS A 94 23.26 -25.69 3.51
C LYS A 94 21.83 -25.19 3.21
N SER A 95 21.70 -24.63 2.00
CA SER A 95 20.51 -24.43 1.17
C SER A 95 20.02 -22.96 1.13
N ARG A 96 19.72 -22.34 -0.03
CA ARG A 96 19.27 -22.90 -1.31
C ARG A 96 19.47 -21.88 -2.45
N CYS A 97 19.81 -22.44 -3.63
CA CYS A 97 19.58 -22.01 -5.02
C CYS A 97 19.54 -20.52 -5.39
N ALA A 98 20.53 -20.12 -6.19
CA ALA A 98 20.47 -18.97 -7.07
C ALA A 98 19.43 -19.21 -8.18
N VAL A 99 18.37 -18.42 -8.21
CA VAL A 99 17.49 -18.28 -9.38
C VAL A 99 17.97 -17.07 -10.15
N SER A 100 18.65 -17.32 -11.27
CA SER A 100 18.92 -16.33 -12.30
C SER A 100 17.59 -15.83 -12.86
N LYS A 101 17.25 -14.56 -12.62
CA LYS A 101 16.12 -13.92 -13.31
C LYS A 101 16.56 -13.60 -14.74
N SER A 102 16.12 -14.43 -15.67
CA SER A 102 16.07 -14.10 -17.09
C SER A 102 15.17 -12.88 -17.29
N LYS A 103 15.71 -11.91 -18.04
CA LYS A 103 15.06 -10.65 -18.41
C LYS A 103 14.18 -10.93 -19.62
N SER A 104 12.87 -11.14 -19.42
CA SER A 104 11.91 -11.18 -20.52
C SER A 104 11.32 -9.78 -20.73
N THR A 105 11.86 -9.10 -21.74
CA THR A 105 11.28 -7.90 -22.35
C THR A 105 9.94 -8.27 -22.96
N ILE A 106 8.83 -7.81 -22.36
CA ILE A 106 7.52 -7.85 -23.01
C ILE A 106 7.50 -6.64 -23.95
N GLN A 107 7.46 -6.92 -25.25
CA GLN A 107 7.21 -5.93 -26.28
C GLN A 107 5.77 -5.43 -26.15
N GLU A 108 5.63 -4.12 -26.07
CA GLU A 108 4.39 -3.38 -26.31
C GLU A 108 3.90 -3.73 -27.72
N VAL A 109 2.75 -4.40 -27.80
CA VAL A 109 2.00 -4.49 -29.05
C VAL A 109 0.89 -3.47 -28.94
N GLU A 110 1.06 -2.34 -29.65
CA GLU A 110 -0.03 -1.40 -29.92
C GLU A 110 -1.16 -2.10 -30.70
N PRO A 111 -2.43 -1.99 -30.28
CA PRO A 111 -3.52 -2.23 -31.19
C PRO A 111 -3.76 -1.00 -32.05
N LYS A 112 -3.39 -1.13 -33.33
CA LYS A 112 -3.78 -0.25 -34.44
C LYS A 112 -5.30 -0.05 -34.48
N SER A 113 -5.65 1.20 -34.74
CA SER A 113 -6.95 1.74 -35.12
C SER A 113 -7.74 0.90 -36.13
N LYS A 114 -9.07 0.82 -35.93
CA LYS A 114 -10.08 0.77 -37.00
C LYS A 114 -11.39 1.45 -36.57
N GLU A 115 -11.63 2.61 -37.19
CA GLU A 115 -12.86 3.00 -37.92
C GLU A 115 -14.24 2.76 -37.28
N VAL A 116 -14.88 3.89 -36.97
CA VAL A 116 -16.28 4.32 -37.24
C VAL A 116 -17.22 3.30 -37.89
N VAL A 117 -18.37 3.02 -37.23
CA VAL A 117 -19.70 3.00 -37.86
C VAL A 117 -20.72 3.51 -36.84
N GLY A 118 -21.32 4.66 -37.14
CA GLY A 118 -22.51 5.17 -36.44
C GLY A 118 -23.76 4.42 -36.89
N SER A 119 -24.74 4.31 -35.99
CA SER A 119 -26.10 3.91 -36.34
C SER A 119 -27.06 4.57 -35.38
N ASP A 120 -27.56 5.73 -35.81
CA ASP A 120 -28.81 6.33 -35.33
C ASP A 120 -29.93 5.31 -35.44
N LEU A 121 -30.69 5.10 -34.36
CA LEU A 121 -32.08 4.65 -34.44
C LEU A 121 -32.88 5.31 -33.30
N GLU A 122 -33.36 6.49 -33.63
CA GLU A 122 -34.61 7.09 -33.15
C GLU A 122 -35.73 6.04 -33.15
N THR A 123 -36.39 5.84 -32.01
CA THR A 123 -37.80 5.37 -32.01
C THR A 123 -38.54 6.03 -30.86
N ASP A 124 -39.33 7.04 -31.23
CA ASP A 124 -40.48 7.55 -30.49
C ASP A 124 -41.46 6.42 -30.20
N ILE A 125 -41.85 6.25 -28.92
CA ILE A 125 -43.08 5.54 -28.58
C ILE A 125 -43.80 6.29 -27.43
N LYS A 126 -44.76 7.10 -27.88
CA LYS A 126 -46.10 7.46 -27.32
C LYS A 126 -46.24 7.96 -25.89
#